data_AF-A0A2C9M3Y6-F1
#
_entry.id   AF-A0A2C9M3Y6-F1
#
_cell.length_a   1.000
_cell.length_b   1.000
_cell.length_c   1.000
_cell.angle_alpha   90.00
_cell.angle_beta   90.00
_cell.angle_gamma   90.00
#
_symmetry.space_group_name_H-M   'P 1'
#
loop_
_entity.id
_entity.type
_entity.pdbx_description
1 polymer ?
#
loop_
_entity_poly.entity_id
_entity_poly.type
_entity_poly.pdbx_seq_one_letter_code
_entity_poly.pdbx_strand_id
1 'polypeptide(L)'
;MHYRCCSFDEEACSRRWGEVIPLHFIPNITNMKTVILSYPSCRYSKAVEMIPELLALGSLYSILEKSKKKIIVVISGDLAHAHDPTGPYGYSETFEPFDKACGLWASTLQPDALLVTAASLVGQALSCGYTGFLTLQGILQVGETIGPLIIQIQ
;
A
#
# COMPACT_ATOMS: atom_id res chain seq x y z
N MET A 1 -16.78 -12.25 -3.75
CA MET A 1 -16.53 -10.81 -3.55
C MET A 1 -16.76 -10.10 -4.88
N HIS A 2 -17.73 -9.20 -4.98
CA HIS A 2 -17.94 -8.38 -6.18
C HIS A 2 -16.98 -7.18 -6.13
N TYR A 3 -15.95 -7.19 -6.97
CA TYR A 3 -15.04 -6.07 -7.11
C TYR A 3 -15.68 -5.02 -8.04
N ARG A 4 -16.11 -3.88 -7.48
CA ARG A 4 -16.48 -2.70 -8.27
C ARG A 4 -15.26 -1.79 -8.35
N CYS A 5 -14.76 -1.57 -9.55
CA CYS A 5 -13.92 -0.42 -9.85
C CYS A 5 -14.87 0.75 -10.10
N CYS A 6 -14.90 1.75 -9.21
CA CYS A 6 -15.63 2.98 -9.50
C CYS A 6 -14.80 3.78 -10.52
N SER A 7 -15.35 3.99 -11.71
CA SER A 7 -14.80 4.94 -12.68
C SER A 7 -15.04 6.37 -12.20
N PHE A 8 -14.24 7.31 -12.71
CA PHE A 8 -14.32 8.74 -12.39
C PHE A 8 -15.68 9.39 -12.72
N ASP A 9 -16.56 8.69 -13.46
CA ASP A 9 -17.82 9.23 -13.99
C ASP A 9 -19.08 8.84 -13.19
N GLU A 10 -18.95 8.11 -12.06
CA GLU A 10 -20.10 7.81 -11.18
C GLU A 10 -20.22 8.85 -10.05
N GLU A 11 -21.37 9.52 -9.95
CA GLU A 11 -21.66 10.61 -8.98
C GLU A 11 -21.57 10.21 -7.50
N ALA A 12 -21.56 8.90 -7.17
CA ALA A 12 -21.46 8.43 -5.80
C ALA A 12 -20.78 7.05 -5.69
N CYS A 13 -19.45 7.03 -5.65
CA CYS A 13 -18.72 5.84 -5.20
C CYS A 13 -18.79 5.74 -3.67
N SER A 14 -19.48 4.72 -3.14
CA SER A 14 -19.49 4.45 -1.71
C SER A 14 -18.07 4.10 -1.23
N ARG A 15 -17.54 4.91 -0.29
CA ARG A 15 -16.27 4.64 0.36
C ARG A 15 -16.38 3.35 1.17
N ARG A 16 -15.41 2.47 1.02
CA ARG A 16 -15.33 1.23 1.80
C ARG A 16 -14.52 1.45 3.06
N TRP A 17 -14.50 0.46 3.94
CA TRP A 17 -13.71 0.51 5.16
C TRP A 17 -12.22 0.80 4.90
N GLY A 18 -11.71 0.38 3.73
CA GLY A 18 -10.31 0.56 3.36
C GLY A 18 -9.93 2.04 3.21
N GLU A 19 -10.88 2.90 2.84
CA GLU A 19 -10.66 4.34 2.80
C GLU A 19 -11.14 5.02 4.08
N VAL A 20 -12.26 4.59 4.66
CA VAL A 20 -12.85 5.26 5.82
C VAL A 20 -11.99 5.12 7.08
N ILE A 21 -11.45 3.93 7.35
CA ILE A 21 -10.70 3.66 8.58
C ILE A 21 -9.44 4.53 8.67
N PRO A 22 -8.52 4.55 7.68
CA PRO A 22 -7.33 5.41 7.77
C PRO A 22 -7.68 6.90 7.84
N LEU A 23 -8.66 7.35 7.05
CA LEU A 23 -9.07 8.76 7.02
C LEU A 23 -9.68 9.22 8.35
N HIS A 24 -10.31 8.33 9.12
CA HIS A 24 -10.84 8.64 10.44
C HIS A 24 -9.76 9.10 11.42
N PHE A 25 -8.54 8.57 11.30
CA PHE A 25 -7.42 8.89 12.19
C PHE A 25 -6.64 10.14 11.77
N ILE A 26 -6.94 10.73 10.60
CA ILE A 26 -6.23 11.93 10.13
C ILE A 26 -6.93 13.19 10.68
N PRO A 27 -6.24 13.98 11.52
CA PRO A 27 -6.85 15.19 12.07
C PRO A 27 -7.13 16.20 10.95
N ASN A 28 -8.28 16.87 11.04
CA ASN A 28 -8.70 17.90 10.09
C ASN A 28 -8.86 17.42 8.63
N ILE A 29 -9.09 16.12 8.40
CA ILE A 29 -9.25 15.58 7.04
C ILE A 29 -10.36 16.25 6.23
N THR A 30 -11.41 16.77 6.90
CA THR A 30 -12.50 17.53 6.28
C THR A 30 -12.06 18.84 5.64
N ASN A 31 -10.93 19.39 6.08
CA ASN A 31 -10.34 20.62 5.53
C ASN A 31 -9.29 20.32 4.44
N MET A 32 -9.10 19.06 4.07
CA MET A 32 -8.10 18.61 3.09
C MET A 32 -8.76 18.10 1.82
N LYS A 33 -8.16 18.41 0.66
CA LYS A 33 -8.56 17.76 -0.59
C LYS A 33 -7.97 16.35 -0.61
N THR A 34 -8.84 15.35 -0.75
CA THR A 34 -8.46 13.93 -0.75
C THR A 34 -8.56 13.36 -2.16
N VAL A 35 -7.53 12.61 -2.57
CA VAL A 35 -7.54 11.81 -3.79
C VAL A 35 -7.41 10.35 -3.37
N ILE A 36 -8.29 9.49 -3.87
CA ILE A 36 -8.26 8.05 -3.61
C ILE A 36 -7.71 7.38 -4.86
N LEU A 37 -6.60 6.65 -4.72
CA LEU A 37 -6.03 5.81 -5.76
C LEU A 37 -6.27 4.35 -5.39
N SER A 38 -6.99 3.62 -6.24
CA SER A 38 -7.26 2.20 -6.05
C SER A 38 -6.28 1.34 -6.85
N TYR A 39 -6.12 0.09 -6.41
CA TYR A 39 -5.36 -0.93 -7.15
C TYR A 39 -6.33 -1.85 -7.92
N PRO A 40 -5.91 -2.42 -9.05
CA PRO A 40 -6.70 -3.39 -9.78
C PRO A 40 -6.90 -4.68 -8.97
N SER A 41 -8.01 -5.38 -9.21
CA SER A 41 -8.36 -6.61 -8.47
C SER A 41 -7.43 -7.79 -8.76
N CYS A 42 -6.67 -7.77 -9.86
CA CYS A 42 -5.67 -8.78 -10.15
C CYS A 42 -4.56 -8.85 -9.09
N ARG A 43 -4.39 -7.83 -8.24
CA ARG A 43 -3.42 -7.84 -7.14
C ARG A 43 -3.53 -9.06 -6.23
N TYR A 44 -4.73 -9.61 -6.04
CA TYR A 44 -4.94 -10.75 -5.16
C TYR A 44 -4.35 -12.07 -5.71
N SER A 45 -4.13 -12.16 -7.02
CA SER A 45 -3.55 -13.35 -7.66
C SER A 45 -2.21 -13.08 -8.34
N LYS A 46 -1.88 -11.82 -8.62
CA LYS A 46 -0.72 -11.41 -9.44
C LYS A 46 0.20 -10.42 -8.73
N ALA A 47 0.12 -10.29 -7.41
CA ALA A 47 0.92 -9.31 -6.64
C ALA A 47 2.41 -9.29 -7.00
N VAL A 48 3.03 -10.47 -7.20
CA VAL A 48 4.45 -10.60 -7.54
C VAL A 48 4.73 -10.16 -8.98
N GLU A 49 3.86 -10.54 -9.93
CA GLU A 49 3.96 -10.10 -11.34
C GLU A 49 3.85 -8.58 -11.46
N MET A 50 3.11 -7.94 -10.55
CA MET A 50 2.88 -6.50 -10.53
C MET A 50 4.02 -5.68 -9.91
N ILE A 51 5.07 -6.30 -9.35
CA ILE A 51 6.17 -5.56 -8.70
C ILE A 51 6.77 -4.47 -9.61
N PRO A 52 7.11 -4.74 -10.88
CA PRO A 52 7.73 -3.72 -11.74
C PRO A 52 6.83 -2.50 -11.98
N GLU A 53 5.53 -2.71 -12.23
CA GLU A 53 4.59 -1.61 -12.49
C GLU A 53 4.29 -0.81 -11.21
N LEU A 54 4.19 -1.46 -10.05
CA LEU A 54 3.94 -0.80 -8.77
C LEU A 54 5.15 0.05 -8.33
N LEU A 55 6.37 -0.43 -8.57
CA LEU A 55 7.58 0.38 -8.37
C LEU A 55 7.62 1.56 -9.35
N ALA A 56 7.21 1.38 -10.61
CA ALA A 56 7.16 2.45 -11.60
C ALA A 56 6.15 3.56 -11.24
N LEU A 57 5.09 3.24 -10.49
CA LEU A 57 4.19 4.25 -9.91
C LEU A 57 4.91 5.19 -8.92
N GLY A 58 6.12 4.85 -8.46
CA GLY A 58 7.01 5.75 -7.73
C GLY A 58 7.27 7.09 -8.42
N SER A 59 7.18 7.13 -9.75
CA SER A 59 7.23 8.35 -10.55
C SER A 59 6.18 9.40 -10.14
N LEU A 60 5.11 9.00 -9.45
CA LEU A 60 4.14 9.89 -8.82
C LEU A 60 4.82 10.94 -7.95
N TYR A 61 5.91 10.60 -7.24
CA TYR A 61 6.69 11.54 -6.43
C TYR A 61 7.03 12.81 -7.22
N SER A 62 7.50 12.67 -8.46
CA SER A 62 7.90 13.81 -9.29
C SER A 62 6.72 14.74 -9.63
N ILE A 63 5.51 14.20 -9.71
CA ILE A 63 4.28 14.97 -9.94
C ILE A 63 3.87 15.70 -8.66
N LEU A 64 3.91 14.99 -7.52
CA LEU A 64 3.56 15.54 -6.22
C LEU A 64 4.50 16.68 -5.83
N GLU A 65 5.80 16.50 -6.01
CA GLU A 65 6.83 17.49 -5.68
C GLU A 65 6.68 18.78 -6.51
N LYS A 66 6.41 18.65 -7.82
CA LYS A 66 6.18 19.80 -8.71
C LYS A 66 4.97 20.64 -8.31
N SER A 67 4.01 20.07 -7.58
CA SER A 67 2.79 20.79 -7.17
C SER A 67 3.06 21.88 -6.13
N LYS A 68 4.19 21.85 -5.43
CA LYS A 68 4.56 22.74 -4.31
C LYS A 68 3.50 22.78 -3.18
N LYS A 69 2.60 21.79 -3.12
CA LYS A 69 1.61 21.64 -2.04
C LYS A 69 2.19 20.73 -0.95
N LYS A 70 1.74 20.93 0.28
CA LYS A 70 1.95 19.95 1.35
C LYS A 70 1.01 18.77 1.07
N ILE A 71 1.58 17.63 0.75
CA ILE A 71 0.84 16.41 0.39
C ILE A 71 1.20 15.32 1.40
N ILE A 72 0.18 14.63 1.87
CA ILE A 72 0.33 13.42 2.69
C ILE A 72 -0.05 12.24 1.79
N VAL A 73 0.84 11.26 1.69
CA VAL A 73 0.57 10.00 1.01
C VAL A 73 0.24 8.97 2.08
N VAL A 74 -0.94 8.37 1.99
CA VAL A 74 -1.41 7.34 2.91
C VAL A 74 -1.56 6.04 2.15
N ILE A 75 -0.85 5.01 2.61
CA ILE A 75 -1.02 3.65 2.12
C ILE A 75 -1.93 2.91 3.10
N SER A 76 -3.14 2.60 2.64
CA SER A 76 -4.08 1.77 3.40
C SER A 76 -3.90 0.30 3.02
N GLY A 77 -3.65 -0.55 4.01
CA GLY A 77 -3.57 -1.98 3.79
C GLY A 77 -3.14 -2.74 5.04
N ASP A 78 -3.65 -3.96 5.16
CA ASP A 78 -3.29 -4.88 6.23
C ASP A 78 -2.10 -5.75 5.84
N LEU A 79 -1.41 -6.29 6.85
CA LEU A 79 -0.37 -7.30 6.69
C LEU A 79 -0.99 -8.68 6.37
N ALA A 80 -0.44 -9.79 6.89
CA ALA A 80 -0.97 -11.12 6.61
C ALA A 80 -2.38 -11.34 7.19
N HIS A 81 -3.24 -12.02 6.42
CA HIS A 81 -4.59 -12.40 6.85
C HIS A 81 -4.68 -13.83 7.39
N ALA A 82 -3.63 -14.64 7.22
CA ALA A 82 -3.63 -16.08 7.51
C ALA A 82 -3.05 -16.44 8.91
N HIS A 83 -3.43 -15.69 9.95
CA HIS A 83 -2.89 -15.85 11.32
C HIS A 83 -3.76 -16.72 12.24
N ASP A 84 -5.00 -17.04 11.87
CA ASP A 84 -5.96 -17.77 12.71
C ASP A 84 -6.56 -18.96 11.94
N PRO A 85 -6.44 -20.22 12.43
CA PRO A 85 -7.01 -21.39 11.76
C PRO A 85 -8.54 -21.35 11.63
N THR A 86 -9.22 -20.57 12.47
CA THR A 86 -10.68 -20.35 12.43
C THR A 86 -11.08 -19.11 11.63
N GLY A 87 -10.09 -18.32 11.18
CA GLY A 87 -10.31 -17.13 10.37
C GLY A 87 -10.75 -17.43 8.94
N PRO A 88 -11.26 -16.43 8.20
CA PRO A 88 -11.81 -16.60 6.86
C PRO A 88 -10.78 -17.05 5.81
N TYR A 89 -9.49 -16.94 6.12
CA TYR A 89 -8.37 -17.30 5.26
C TYR A 89 -7.55 -18.49 5.80
N GLY A 90 -7.97 -19.07 6.93
CA GLY A 90 -7.25 -20.14 7.62
C GLY A 90 -5.90 -19.70 8.18
N TYR A 91 -5.08 -20.69 8.54
CA TYR A 91 -3.74 -20.50 9.09
C TYR A 91 -2.68 -20.85 8.04
N SER A 92 -1.65 -20.00 7.92
CA SER A 92 -0.44 -20.28 7.14
C SER A 92 0.78 -19.86 7.92
N GLU A 93 1.76 -20.74 8.12
CA GLU A 93 3.03 -20.44 8.80
C GLU A 93 3.81 -19.27 8.15
N THR A 94 3.46 -18.89 6.92
CA THR A 94 4.04 -17.74 6.23
C THR A 94 3.59 -16.39 6.77
N PHE A 95 2.54 -16.32 7.61
CA PHE A 95 2.01 -15.05 8.12
C PHE A 95 3.08 -14.27 8.91
N GLU A 96 3.74 -14.92 9.87
CA GLU A 96 4.71 -14.27 10.75
C GLU A 96 5.99 -13.86 10.01
N PRO A 97 6.62 -14.71 9.17
CA PRO A 97 7.76 -14.29 8.36
C PRO A 97 7.43 -13.15 7.40
N PHE A 98 6.21 -13.11 6.84
CA PHE A 98 5.78 -12.03 5.96
C PHE A 98 5.65 -10.72 6.74
N ASP A 99 4.96 -10.74 7.88
CA ASP A 99 4.78 -9.55 8.74
C ASP A 99 6.13 -9.01 9.23
N LYS A 100 7.05 -9.90 9.62
CA LYS A 100 8.42 -9.53 10.00
C LYS A 100 9.19 -8.90 8.84
N ALA A 101 9.06 -9.42 7.63
CA ALA A 101 9.72 -8.86 6.45
C ALA A 101 9.19 -7.46 6.12
N CYS A 102 7.87 -7.25 6.16
CA CYS A 102 7.26 -5.93 6.02
C CYS A 102 7.67 -4.97 7.14
N GLY A 103 7.73 -5.44 8.40
CA GLY A 103 8.18 -4.62 9.53
C GLY A 103 9.67 -4.24 9.46
N LEU A 104 10.52 -5.16 9.02
CA LEU A 104 11.93 -4.89 8.76
C LEU A 104 12.08 -3.82 7.67
N TRP A 105 11.35 -3.96 6.56
CA TRP A 105 11.32 -2.94 5.52
C TRP A 105 10.86 -1.59 6.07
N ALA A 106 9.75 -1.53 6.80
CA ALA A 106 9.22 -0.26 7.32
C ALA A 106 10.17 0.44 8.32
N SER A 107 10.93 -0.32 9.10
CA SER A 107 11.84 0.21 10.12
C SER A 107 13.25 0.55 9.61
N THR A 108 13.68 -0.05 8.50
CA THR A 108 15.06 0.09 7.98
C THR A 108 15.14 0.61 6.55
N LEU A 109 14.01 0.64 5.85
CA LEU A 109 13.90 0.91 4.41
C LEU A 109 14.77 -0.01 3.54
N GLN A 110 15.16 -1.19 4.04
CA GLN A 110 15.88 -2.18 3.24
C GLN A 110 14.95 -2.80 2.18
N PRO A 111 15.19 -2.56 0.88
CA PRO A 111 14.25 -2.97 -0.16
C PRO A 111 14.09 -4.48 -0.27
N ASP A 112 15.16 -5.25 -0.07
CA ASP A 112 15.14 -6.71 -0.23
C ASP A 112 14.18 -7.41 0.73
N ALA A 113 13.96 -6.84 1.92
CA ALA A 113 12.98 -7.35 2.87
C ALA A 113 11.56 -7.35 2.25
N LEU A 114 11.23 -6.32 1.47
CA LEU A 114 9.94 -6.23 0.77
C LEU A 114 9.97 -6.95 -0.58
N LEU A 115 10.96 -6.66 -1.43
CA LEU A 115 11.02 -7.07 -2.83
C LEU A 115 11.40 -8.55 -3.04
N VAL A 116 12.03 -9.17 -2.05
CA VAL A 116 12.48 -10.57 -2.12
C VAL A 116 11.75 -11.39 -1.06
N THR A 117 11.96 -11.07 0.21
CA THR A 117 11.43 -11.88 1.31
C THR A 117 9.91 -11.85 1.37
N ALA A 118 9.30 -10.67 1.51
CA ALA A 118 7.83 -10.55 1.53
C ALA A 118 7.20 -11.01 0.21
N ALA A 119 7.84 -10.71 -0.94
CA ALA A 119 7.41 -11.18 -2.25
C ALA A 119 7.28 -12.71 -2.33
N SER A 120 8.23 -13.46 -1.76
CA SER A 120 8.19 -14.92 -1.74
C SER A 120 7.05 -15.51 -0.90
N LEU A 121 6.52 -14.73 0.05
CA LEU A 121 5.57 -15.18 1.07
C LEU A 121 4.13 -14.67 0.82
N VAL A 122 3.97 -13.58 0.08
CA VAL A 122 2.69 -12.86 -0.05
C VAL A 122 1.54 -13.73 -0.56
N GLY A 123 1.83 -14.70 -1.44
CA GLY A 123 0.81 -15.59 -2.01
C GLY A 123 0.11 -16.46 -0.96
N GLN A 124 0.81 -16.81 0.12
CA GLN A 124 0.27 -17.60 1.24
C GLN A 124 -0.10 -16.71 2.45
N ALA A 125 0.56 -15.56 2.62
CA ALA A 125 0.21 -14.59 3.65
C ALA A 125 -1.12 -13.87 3.36
N LEU A 126 -1.55 -13.83 2.10
CA LEU A 126 -2.82 -13.27 1.63
C LEU A 126 -3.00 -11.79 1.98
N SER A 127 -1.90 -11.02 2.04
CA SER A 127 -1.94 -9.60 2.39
C SER A 127 -2.60 -8.74 1.31
N CYS A 128 -3.51 -7.87 1.73
CA CYS A 128 -4.10 -6.86 0.85
C CYS A 128 -3.27 -5.57 0.74
N GLY A 129 -2.35 -5.32 1.68
CA GLY A 129 -1.52 -4.11 1.74
C GLY A 129 -0.22 -4.18 0.92
N TYR A 130 0.24 -5.38 0.58
CA TYR A 130 1.55 -5.57 -0.09
C TYR A 130 1.75 -4.69 -1.34
N THR A 131 0.74 -4.57 -2.21
CA THR A 131 0.85 -3.71 -3.41
C THR A 131 0.98 -2.22 -3.09
N GLY A 132 0.37 -1.79 -1.98
CA GLY A 132 0.53 -0.44 -1.46
C GLY A 132 1.95 -0.18 -0.97
N PHE A 133 2.55 -1.15 -0.27
CA PHE A 133 3.93 -1.05 0.21
C PHE A 133 4.93 -0.96 -0.94
N LEU A 134 4.72 -1.73 -2.02
CA LEU A 134 5.55 -1.65 -3.23
C LEU A 134 5.47 -0.26 -3.89
N THR A 135 4.28 0.31 -3.95
CA THR A 135 4.10 1.67 -4.49
C THR A 135 4.82 2.70 -3.63
N LEU A 136 4.72 2.58 -2.30
CA LEU A 136 5.45 3.45 -1.39
C LEU A 136 6.97 3.27 -1.53
N GLN A 137 7.46 2.04 -1.63
CA GLN A 137 8.87 1.77 -1.92
C GLN A 137 9.34 2.48 -3.18
N GLY A 138 8.57 2.44 -4.27
CA GLY A 138 8.88 3.19 -5.49
C GLY A 138 8.91 4.70 -5.28
N ILE A 139 7.94 5.25 -4.54
CA ILE A 139 7.88 6.69 -4.21
C ILE A 139 9.13 7.10 -3.41
N LEU A 140 9.52 6.30 -2.42
CA LEU A 140 10.71 6.53 -1.58
C LEU A 140 11.99 6.51 -2.40
N GLN A 141 12.17 5.52 -3.28
CA GLN A 141 13.34 5.40 -4.15
C GLN A 141 13.52 6.63 -5.07
N VAL A 142 12.43 7.09 -5.67
CA VAL A 142 12.45 8.29 -6.51
C VAL A 142 12.74 9.53 -5.65
N GLY A 143 12.17 9.61 -4.44
CA GLY A 143 12.40 10.70 -3.51
C GLY A 143 13.86 10.82 -3.06
N GLU A 144 14.48 9.71 -2.66
CA GLU A 144 15.91 9.68 -2.29
C GLU A 144 16.81 10.18 -3.43
N THR A 145 16.42 9.89 -4.67
CA THR A 145 17.16 10.34 -5.86
C THR A 145 17.03 11.85 -6.12
N ILE A 146 15.90 12.46 -5.71
CA ILE A 146 15.57 13.87 -5.99
C ILE A 146 15.93 14.79 -4.80
N GLY A 147 16.10 14.24 -3.59
CA GLY A 147 16.46 14.94 -2.36
C GLY A 147 15.45 14.69 -1.24
N PRO A 148 15.84 14.84 0.04
CA PRO A 148 15.09 14.30 1.17
C PRO A 148 13.74 14.98 1.35
N LEU A 149 12.66 14.21 1.17
CA LEU A 149 11.33 14.56 1.64
C LEU A 149 11.24 14.12 3.10
N ILE A 150 10.89 15.04 4.01
CA ILE A 150 10.58 14.70 5.41
C ILE A 150 9.28 13.91 5.40
N ILE A 151 9.39 12.58 5.45
CA ILE A 151 8.26 11.67 5.58
C ILE A 151 8.07 11.42 7.07
N GLN A 152 7.06 12.05 7.66
CA GLN A 152 6.60 11.66 8.97
C GLN A 152 5.69 10.44 8.82
N ILE A 153 6.24 9.27 9.17
CA ILE A 153 5.46 8.08 9.46
C ILE A 153 4.93 8.29 10.88
N GLN A 154 3.62 8.46 11.05
CA GLN A 154 2.95 8.39 12.35
C GLN A 154 2.29 7.02 12.50
#